data_AF-A0A7Y4WSD0-F1
#
_entry.id   AF-A0A7Y4WSD0-F1
#
_cell.length_a   1.000
_cell.length_b   1.000
_cell.length_c   1.000
_cell.angle_alpha   90.00
_cell.angle_beta   90.00
_cell.angle_gamma   90.00
#
_symmetry.space_group_name_H-M   'P 1'
#
loop_
_entity.id
_entity.type
_entity.pdbx_description
1 polymer ?
#
loop_
_entity_poly.entity_id
_entity_poly.type
_entity_poly.pdbx_seq_one_letter_code
_entity_poly.pdbx_strand_id
1 'polypeptide(L)' 'MSYCEHCQGQRFDRAQVLRALREIRHDMRQRRAGREVDDAVKVIMHAVRALEIPHLDPVEDDDPIVH' A
#
# COMPACT_ATOMS: atom_id res chain seq x y z
N MET A 1 17.88 11.83 6.46
CA MET A 1 17.72 11.42 5.06
C MET A 1 16.80 12.43 4.41
N SER A 2 17.32 13.23 3.47
CA SER A 2 16.57 14.29 2.81
C SER A 2 15.46 13.70 1.93
N TYR A 3 14.20 14.01 2.25
CA TYR A 3 13.06 13.66 1.42
C TYR A 3 13.15 14.42 0.09
N CYS A 4 13.08 13.69 -1.02
CA CYS A 4 13.09 14.28 -2.35
C CYS A 4 11.70 14.89 -2.64
N GLU A 5 11.65 16.19 -2.93
CA GLU A 5 10.43 16.90 -3.35
C GLU A 5 9.84 16.32 -4.66
N HIS A 6 10.62 15.58 -5.46
CA HIS A 6 10.11 14.83 -6.62
C HIS A 6 9.39 13.53 -6.25
N CYS A 7 9.56 13.01 -5.03
CA CYS A 7 8.84 11.82 -4.55
C CYS A 7 7.46 12.15 -3.97
N GLN A 8 7.03 13.41 -4.01
CA GLN A 8 5.66 13.83 -3.67
C GLN A 8 4.56 13.12 -4.51
N GLY A 9 4.92 12.39 -5.58
CA GLY A 9 3.97 11.78 -6.52
C GLY A 9 3.68 10.27 -6.39
N GLN A 10 4.44 9.53 -5.59
CA GLN A 10 4.19 8.08 -5.40
C GLN A 10 4.29 7.73 -3.92
N ARG A 11 3.37 8.29 -3.14
CA ARG A 11 3.12 7.82 -1.78
C ARG A 11 2.86 6.32 -1.86
N PHE A 12 3.70 5.55 -1.18
CA PHE A 12 3.55 4.11 -1.09
C PHE A 12 2.39 3.80 -0.12
N ASP A 13 1.15 4.06 -0.56
CA ASP A 13 -0.04 3.72 0.21
C ASP A 13 -0.19 2.19 0.20
N ARG A 14 0.25 1.57 1.31
CA ARG A 14 0.06 0.15 1.56
C ARG A 14 -1.36 -0.32 1.36
N ALA A 15 -2.35 0.49 1.75
CA ALA A 15 -3.75 0.15 1.57
C ALA A 15 -4.10 0.15 0.07
N GLN A 16 -3.61 1.10 -0.72
CA GLN A 16 -3.79 1.13 -2.17
C GLN A 16 -3.15 -0.09 -2.84
N VAL A 17 -1.91 -0.44 -2.49
CA VAL A 17 -1.23 -1.64 -3.02
C VAL A 17 -2.01 -2.91 -2.65
N LEU A 18 -2.45 -3.03 -1.38
CA LEU A 18 -3.24 -4.19 -0.95
C LEU A 18 -4.62 -4.26 -1.61
N ARG A 19 -5.25 -3.12 -1.93
CA ARG A 19 -6.50 -3.08 -2.72
C ARG A 19 -6.26 -3.59 -4.14
N ALA A 20 -5.26 -3.06 -4.85
CA ALA A 20 -4.90 -3.52 -6.19
C ALA A 20 -4.57 -5.02 -6.24
N LEU A 21 -3.83 -5.54 -5.27
CA LEU A 21 -3.52 -6.98 -5.19
C LEU A 21 -4.77 -7.85 -4.95
N ARG A 22 -5.78 -7.34 -4.22
CA ARG A 22 -7.06 -8.04 -4.03
C ARG A 22 -7.86 -8.10 -5.33
N GLU A 23 -7.89 -7.02 -6.09
CA GLU A 23 -8.54 -6.96 -7.42
C GLU A 23 -7.87 -7.94 -8.39
N ILE A 24 -6.54 -7.92 -8.47
CA ILE A 24 -5.79 -8.89 -9.29
C ILE A 24 -6.12 -10.32 -8.90
N ARG A 25 -6.14 -10.63 -7.59
CA ARG A 25 -6.49 -11.97 -7.09
C ARG A 25 -7.91 -12.38 -7.51
N HIS A 26 -8.87 -11.45 -7.43
CA HIS A 26 -10.25 -11.67 -7.84
C HIS A 26 -10.33 -11.94 -9.35
N ASP A 27 -9.67 -11.14 -10.17
CA ASP A 27 -9.66 -11.30 -11.63
C ASP A 27 -9.02 -12.61 -12.06
N MET A 28 -7.91 -13.01 -11.41
CA MET A 28 -7.26 -14.28 -11.67
C MET A 28 -8.19 -15.47 -11.36
N ARG A 29 -8.97 -15.38 -10.28
CA ARG A 29 -9.98 -16.40 -9.96
C ARG A 29 -11.10 -16.45 -11.00
N GLN A 30 -11.58 -15.30 -11.46
CA GLN A 30 -12.59 -15.24 -12.52
C GLN A 30 -12.08 -15.85 -13.83
N ARG A 31 -10.81 -15.63 -14.16
CA ARG A 31 -10.13 -16.24 -15.32
C ARG A 31 -9.79 -17.71 -15.13
N ARG A 32 -10.19 -18.33 -14.01
CA ARG A 32 -9.85 -19.72 -13.64
C ARG A 32 -8.34 -20.00 -13.66
N ALA A 33 -7.54 -19.01 -13.27
CA ALA A 33 -6.11 -19.20 -13.09
C ALA A 33 -5.86 -20.32 -12.07
N GLY A 34 -4.76 -21.05 -12.27
CA GLY A 34 -4.37 -22.14 -11.39
C GLY A 34 -4.17 -21.69 -9.93
N ARG A 35 -4.29 -22.65 -9.00
CA ARG A 35 -4.12 -22.42 -7.56
C ARG A 35 -2.80 -21.72 -7.21
N GLU A 36 -1.74 -22.02 -7.95
CA GLU A 36 -0.41 -21.43 -7.80
C GLU A 36 -0.43 -19.90 -7.92
N VAL A 37 -1.29 -19.35 -8.80
CA VAL A 37 -1.44 -17.89 -8.96
C VAL A 37 -2.11 -17.27 -7.74
N ASP A 38 -3.14 -17.93 -7.17
CA ASP A 38 -3.78 -17.44 -5.93
C ASP A 38 -2.80 -17.43 -4.76
N ASP A 39 -1.97 -18.48 -4.66
CA ASP A 39 -0.98 -18.62 -3.60
C ASP A 39 0.18 -17.63 -3.77
N ALA A 40 0.65 -17.38 -5.01
CA ALA A 40 1.63 -16.34 -5.29
C ALA A 40 1.12 -14.94 -4.88
N VAL A 41 -0.13 -14.60 -5.21
CA VAL A 41 -0.70 -13.30 -4.82
C VAL A 41 -0.86 -13.19 -3.29
N LYS A 42 -1.22 -14.27 -2.59
CA LYS A 42 -1.23 -14.26 -1.10
C LYS A 42 0.15 -13.98 -0.52
N VAL A 43 1.20 -14.61 -1.04
CA VAL A 43 2.57 -14.42 -0.57
C VAL A 43 3.01 -12.96 -0.75
N ILE A 44 2.71 -12.37 -1.91
CA ILE A 44 3.01 -10.95 -2.17
C ILE A 44 2.24 -10.04 -1.20
N MET A 45 0.94 -10.30 -0.98
CA MET A 45 0.15 -9.54 -0.01
C MET A 45 0.70 -9.64 1.41
N HIS A 46 1.22 -10.81 1.80
CA HIS A 46 1.88 -10.98 3.10
C HIS A 46 3.17 -10.16 3.19
N ALA A 47 4.02 -10.22 2.17
CA ALA A 47 5.25 -9.42 2.10
C ALA A 47 4.95 -7.92 2.20
N VAL A 48 3.97 -7.41 1.46
CA VAL A 48 3.54 -6.00 1.51
C VAL A 48 3.02 -5.61 2.90
N ARG A 49 2.36 -6.54 3.62
CA ARG A 49 1.92 -6.29 5.00
C ARG A 49 3.07 -6.24 6.00
N ALA A 50 4.14 -6.97 5.74
CA ALA A 50 5.32 -7.03 6.58
C ALA A 50 6.28 -5.85 6.36
N LEU A 51 6.05 -5.03 5.32
CA LEU A 51 6.80 -3.79 5.14
C LEU A 51 6.54 -2.88 6.34
N GLU A 52 7.59 -2.62 7.10
CA GLU A 52 7.63 -1.55 8.10
C GLU A 52 7.50 -0.22 7.37
N ILE A 53 6.30 0.35 7.40
CA ILE A 53 6.06 1.70 6.91
C ILE A 53 6.09 2.60 8.13
N PRO A 54 6.94 3.65 8.14
CA PRO A 54 6.91 4.64 9.21
C PRO A 54 5.47 5.12 9.36
N HIS A 55 4.88 4.83 10.51
CA HIS A 55 3.62 5.46 10.89
C HIS A 55 4.05 6.91 11.19
N LEU A 56 3.85 7.80 10.22
CA LEU A 56 3.94 9.23 10.48
C LEU A 56 2.75 9.53 11.39
N ASP A 57 2.99 9.58 12.69
CA ASP A 57 2.06 10.23 13.61
C ASP A 57 1.75 11.59 13.00
N PRO A 58 0.46 11.95 12.79
CA PRO A 58 0.13 13.30 12.40
C PRO A 58 0.71 14.21 13.47
N VAL A 59 1.69 15.03 13.09
CA VAL A 59 2.12 16.13 13.94
C VAL A 59 0.85 16.97 14.12
N GLU A 60 0.29 16.98 15.32
CA GLU A 60 -0.76 17.92 15.69
C GLU A 60 -0.12 19.31 15.53
N ASP A 61 -0.39 19.97 14.41
CA ASP A 61 -0.08 21.39 14.24
C ASP A 61 -0.98 22.14 15.23
N ASP A 62 -0.44 22.34 16.44
CA ASP A 62 -0.96 23.23 17.48
C ASP A 62 -0.75 24.72 17.11
N ASP A 63 -0.81 25.06 15.82
CA ASP A 63 -0.75 26.44 15.37
C ASP A 63 -2.20 27.01 15.31
N PRO A 64 -2.54 27.99 16.16
CA PRO A 64 -3.86 28.59 16.15
C PRO A 64 -4.08 29.30 14.80
N ILE A 65 -5.05 28.81 14.05
CA ILE A 65 -5.60 29.50 12.88
C ILE A 65 -6.12 30.86 13.36
N VAL A 66 -5.40 31.94 13.02
CA VAL A 66 -5.88 33.31 13.21
C VAL A 66 -6.92 33.59 12.12
N HIS A 67 -8.19 33.69 12.52
CA HIS A 67 -9.31 34.12 11.66
C HIS A 67 -9.26 35.62 11.37
#